data_AF-A0A6A9SLW0-F1
#
_entry.id   AF-A0A6A9SLW0-F1
#
_cell.length_a   1.000
_cell.length_b   1.000
_cell.length_c   1.000
_cell.angle_alpha   90.00
_cell.angle_beta   90.00
_cell.angle_gamma   90.00
#
_symmetry.space_group_name_H-M   'P 1'
#
loop_
_entity.id
_entity.type
_entity.pdbx_description
1 polymer ?
#
loop_
_entity_poly.entity_id
_entity_poly.type
_entity_poly.pdbx_seq_one_letter_code
_entity_poly.pdbx_strand_id
1 'polypeptide(L)' 'MSCAHELDAEYLYPGDTDVLEIYEGDDGVHVTLALACPECGEALEIDTAVESVDEGDFELPLDDELYD' A
#
# COMPACT_ATOMS: atom_id res chain seq x y z
N MET A 1 11.15 14.39 8.39
CA MET A 1 10.53 14.36 9.73
C MET A 1 9.97 12.98 9.83
N SER A 2 10.68 12.11 10.56
CA SER A 2 10.34 10.71 10.75
C SER A 2 10.45 10.44 12.23
N CYS A 3 9.39 9.93 12.85
CA CYS A 3 9.45 9.43 14.21
C CYS A 3 10.16 8.06 14.21
N ALA A 4 10.78 7.71 15.34
CA ALA A 4 11.51 6.45 15.49
C ALA A 4 10.74 5.40 16.33
N HIS A 5 9.42 5.56 16.45
CA HIS A 5 8.57 4.57 17.11
C HIS A 5 8.58 3.27 16.32
N GLU A 6 8.61 2.16 17.04
CA GLU A 6 8.59 0.83 16.42
C GLU A 6 7.19 0.57 15.86
N LEU A 7 7.12 0.17 14.60
CA LEU A 7 5.87 -0.24 13.98
C LEU A 7 5.74 -1.75 14.10
N ASP A 8 4.66 -2.19 14.72
CA ASP A 8 4.32 -3.60 14.73
C ASP A 8 3.30 -3.88 13.63
N ALA A 9 3.73 -4.72 12.67
CA ALA A 9 2.94 -5.09 11.50
C ALA A 9 1.63 -5.81 11.88
N GLU A 10 1.53 -6.39 13.09
CA GLU A 10 0.31 -7.06 13.54
C GLU A 10 -0.87 -6.10 13.74
N TYR A 11 -0.61 -4.80 13.87
CA TYR A 11 -1.63 -3.75 14.02
C TYR A 11 -1.81 -2.87 12.79
N LEU A 12 -1.15 -3.19 11.67
CA LEU A 12 -1.32 -2.47 10.41
C LEU A 12 -2.33 -3.19 9.52
N TYR A 13 -3.38 -2.48 9.12
CA TYR A 13 -4.33 -2.98 8.12
C TYR A 13 -4.08 -2.30 6.77
N PRO A 14 -4.43 -2.95 5.64
CA PRO A 14 -4.28 -2.35 4.32
C PRO A 14 -5.00 -1.00 4.17
N GLY A 15 -6.06 -0.75 4.94
CA GLY A 15 -6.79 0.52 4.93
C GLY A 15 -6.11 1.66 5.70
N ASP A 16 -5.06 1.39 6.47
CA ASP A 16 -4.30 2.40 7.23
C ASP A 16 -3.16 3.02 6.41
N THR A 17 -2.92 2.49 5.21
CA THR A 17 -1.81 2.87 4.33
C THR A 17 -2.33 3.44 3.01
N ASP A 18 -1.67 4.49 2.53
CA ASP A 18 -1.84 5.00 1.18
C ASP A 18 -0.65 4.59 0.32
N VAL A 19 -0.91 4.14 -0.91
CA VAL A 19 0.14 3.84 -1.89
C VAL A 19 0.62 5.14 -2.51
N LEU A 20 1.92 5.45 -2.36
CA LEU A 20 2.55 6.60 -2.98
C LEU A 20 3.11 6.28 -4.37
N GLU A 21 3.79 5.13 -4.49
CA GLU A 21 4.47 4.74 -5.72
C GLU A 21 4.57 3.21 -5.81
N ILE A 22 4.43 2.67 -7.02
CA ILE A 22 4.72 1.27 -7.35
C ILE A 22 5.76 1.29 -8.47
N TYR A 23 6.85 0.56 -8.29
CA TYR A 23 7.96 0.57 -9.24
C TYR A 23 8.63 -0.80 -9.34
N GLU A 24 9.41 -0.99 -10.40
CA GLU A 24 10.21 -2.19 -10.62
C GLU A 24 11.64 -1.93 -10.16
N GLY A 25 12.13 -2.73 -9.21
CA GLY A 25 13.50 -2.74 -8.71
C GLY A 25 14.27 -3.98 -9.16
N ASP A 26 15.53 -4.09 -8.73
CA ASP A 26 16.41 -5.19 -9.14
C ASP A 26 15.89 -6.59 -8.70
N ASP A 27 15.13 -6.64 -7.60
CA ASP A 27 14.62 -7.87 -6.99
C ASP A 27 13.11 -8.09 -7.24
N GLY A 28 12.46 -7.25 -8.07
CA GLY A 28 11.04 -7.39 -8.43
C GLY A 28 10.23 -6.10 -8.22
N VAL A 29 8.95 -6.25 -7.88
CA VAL A 29 8.06 -5.10 -7.65
C VAL A 29 8.28 -4.55 -6.24
N HIS A 30 8.41 -3.24 -6.14
CA HIS A 30 8.49 -2.51 -4.89
C HIS A 30 7.33 -1.52 -4.79
N VAL A 31 6.96 -1.19 -3.55
CA VAL A 31 5.93 -0.22 -3.24
C VAL A 31 6.39 0.73 -2.14
N THR A 32 6.16 2.02 -2.36
CA THR A 32 6.31 3.06 -1.35
C THR A 32 4.94 3.36 -0.74
N LEU A 33 4.84 3.22 0.57
CA LEU A 33 3.61 3.39 1.35
C LEU A 33 3.75 4.59 2.27
N ALA A 34 2.66 5.34 2.43
CA ALA A 34 2.48 6.34 3.47
C ALA A 34 1.52 5.84 4.53
N LEU A 35 1.82 6.13 5.79
CA LEU A 35 0.91 5.90 6.90
C LEU A 35 1.13 6.94 8.00
N ALA A 36 0.14 7.14 8.85
CA ALA A 36 0.32 7.90 10.08
C ALA A 36 0.89 6.99 11.17
N CYS A 37 1.92 7.45 11.89
CA CYS A 37 2.40 6.75 13.08
C CYS A 37 1.26 6.61 14.10
N PRO A 38 0.91 5.39 14.55
CA PRO A 38 -0.16 5.20 15.52
C PRO A 38 0.10 5.88 16.87
N GLU A 39 1.37 6.07 17.24
CA GLU A 39 1.76 6.64 18.53
C GLU A 39 1.73 8.17 18.56
N CYS A 40 2.21 8.83 17.52
CA CYS A 40 2.35 10.31 17.50
C CYS A 40 1.63 11.01 16.35
N GLY A 41 1.06 10.27 15.40
CA GLY A 41 0.37 10.79 14.23
C GLY A 41 1.28 11.43 13.17
N GLU A 42 2.60 11.33 13.32
CA GLU A 42 3.55 11.83 12.31
C GLU A 42 3.51 10.95 11.05
N ALA A 43 3.65 11.57 9.87
CA ALA A 43 3.67 10.85 8.61
C ALA A 43 4.94 10.00 8.51
N LEU A 44 4.74 8.73 8.16
CA LEU A 44 5.78 7.74 7.91
C LEU A 44 5.74 7.30 6.46
N GLU A 45 6.92 7.10 5.89
CA GLU A 45 7.13 6.58 4.55
C GLU A 45 7.88 5.24 4.68
N ILE A 46 7.34 4.19 4.07
CA ILE A 46 7.90 2.85 4.09
C ILE A 46 8.11 2.40 2.65
N ASP A 47 9.34 2.00 2.34
CA ASP A 47 9.67 1.31 1.10
C ASP A 47 9.77 -0.20 1.37
N THR A 48 9.05 -1.01 0.58
CA THR A 48 9.04 -2.46 0.75
C THR A 48 8.96 -3.21 -0.57
N ALA A 49 9.57 -4.39 -0.62
CA ALA A 49 9.42 -5.33 -1.72
C ALA A 49 8.10 -6.10 -1.61
N VAL A 50 7.50 -6.44 -2.75
CA VAL A 50 6.29 -7.25 -2.85
C VAL A 50 6.67 -8.74 -2.81
N GLU A 51 6.11 -9.49 -1.86
CA GLU A 51 6.41 -10.91 -1.71
C GLU A 51 5.64 -11.79 -2.71
N SER A 52 4.38 -11.46 -3.01
CA SER A 52 3.55 -12.18 -3.96
C SER A 52 2.59 -11.24 -4.68
N VAL A 53 2.27 -11.60 -5.92
CA VAL A 53 1.24 -10.93 -6.72
C VAL A 53 0.23 -11.99 -7.13
N ASP A 54 -1.02 -11.77 -6.77
CA ASP A 54 -2.14 -12.64 -7.14
C ASP A 54 -3.05 -11.91 -8.14
N GLU A 55 -3.34 -12.57 -9.26
CA GLU A 55 -4.28 -12.07 -10.25
C GLU A 55 -5.71 -12.40 -9.80
N GLY A 56 -6.53 -11.36 -9.62
CA GLY A 56 -7.96 -11.49 -9.33
C GLY A 56 -8.79 -11.10 -10.54
N ASP A 57 -9.71 -11.98 -10.95
CA ASP A 57 -10.77 -11.63 -11.90
C ASP A 57 -11.95 -11.08 -11.10
N PHE A 58 -12.23 -9.80 -11.28
CA PHE A 58 -13.30 -9.11 -10.59
C PHE A 58 -14.34 -8.69 -11.64
N GLU A 59 -15.57 -9.19 -11.51
CA GLU A 59 -16.70 -8.63 -12.23
C GLU A 59 -16.93 -7.20 -11.70
N LEU A 60 -16.48 -6.20 -12.47
CA LEU A 60 -16.79 -4.81 -12.17
C LEU A 60 -18.31 -4.64 -12.28
N PRO A 61 -18.97 -3.92 -11.35
CA PRO A 61 -20.42 -3.70 -11.40
C PRO A 61 -20.87 -2.77 -12.54
N LEU A 62 -20.02 -2.53 -13.54
CA LEU A 62 -20.30 -1.73 -14.71
C LEU A 62 -20.64 -2.68 -15.84
N ASP A 63 -21.90 -3.11 -15.91
CA ASP A 63 -22.47 -3.68 -17.13
C ASP A 63 -22.27 -2.65 -18.27
N ASP A 64 -21.73 -3.12 -19.39
CA ASP A 64 -21.31 -2.34 -20.56
C ASP A 64 -22.45 -1.56 -21.26
N GLU A 65 -23.68 -1.58 -20.73
CA GLU A 65 -24.87 -0.95 -21.32
C GLU A 65 -24.95 0.58 -21.10
N LEU A 66 -24.01 1.18 -20.34
CA LEU A 66 -24.05 2.59 -19.96
C LEU A 66 -22.97 3.48 -20.61
N TYR A 67 -22.14 2.94 -21.50
CA TYR A 67 -21.12 3.70 -22.22
C TYR A 67 -21.26 3.50 -23.74
N ASP A 68 -21.70 4.55 -24.44
CA ASP A 68 -21.76 4.70 -25.91
C ASP A 68 -20.76 5.81 -26.33
#